data_AF-A0A6L2ZQ75-F1
#
_entry.id   AF-A0A6L2ZQ75-F1
#
_cell.length_a   1.000
_cell.length_b   1.000
_cell.length_c   1.000
_cell.angle_alpha   90.00
_cell.angle_beta   90.00
_cell.angle_gamma   90.00
#
_symmetry.space_group_name_H-M   'P 1'
#
loop_
_entity.id
_entity.type
_entity.pdbx_description
1 polymer ?
#
loop_
_entity_poly.entity_id
_entity_poly.type
_entity_poly.pdbx_seq_one_letter_code
_entity_poly.pdbx_strand_id
1 'polypeptide(L)'
;MKKKIKDLVKGLKSGYRWSKNIGEELVLKFKYLTPRYHDLIHKGYKSYTNLTPFTEEQREITQFVIDEIAVKTGLEFKMVEGTEFSNLTFGNFTYKATKDTENRLVGFAFFPNNYSGVSPIWVNFANMNNFKEIITHEIGHAIGLQHFTQAGYSSADSIMWPIISSTTELQPADILALQQLYGEDTNSYPEEREKILKRQQERKKKRELREKEQKKRRAAQEQAEQLLAKERKRHQQELQERASKLAREREIALRQEQEWIRLEQKRVNKRRAAREEELRQAREAAEEKRQRQMEERAKEEARIVKEHEEQWQRMEEERRQMEKERKKQWERIKEERAQRKREYDQGYIKRREQRERERNEKQLPAENYLAQDMSSFTFHSSLQGSFQGRLINRGDEQSHKGFFSEGISSC
;
A
#
# COMPACT_ATOMS: atom_id res chain seq x y z
N MET A 1 43.32 38.08 53.42
CA MET A 1 43.86 37.34 52.26
C MET A 1 44.94 36.32 52.64
N LYS A 2 46.02 36.70 53.34
CA LYS A 2 47.12 35.79 53.71
C LYS A 2 46.70 34.52 54.47
N LYS A 3 45.75 34.61 55.41
CA LYS A 3 45.23 33.45 56.15
C LYS A 3 44.48 32.47 55.24
N LYS A 4 43.56 32.98 54.40
CA LYS A 4 42.79 32.19 53.43
C LYS A 4 43.69 31.36 52.50
N ILE A 5 44.73 31.98 51.94
CA ILE A 5 45.70 31.28 51.06
C ILE A 5 46.48 30.22 51.85
N LYS A 6 46.93 30.51 53.07
CA LYS A 6 47.66 29.53 53.90
C LYS A 6 46.80 28.30 54.23
N ASP A 7 45.55 28.52 54.59
CA ASP A 7 44.60 27.46 54.92
C ASP A 7 44.33 26.59 53.68
N LEU A 8 44.12 27.23 52.52
CA LEU A 8 43.95 26.54 51.23
C LEU A 8 45.18 25.73 50.83
N VAL A 9 46.38 26.31 50.88
CA VAL A 9 47.65 25.63 50.56
C VAL A 9 47.86 24.41 51.45
N LYS A 10 47.54 24.50 52.75
CA LYS A 10 47.61 23.36 53.65
C LYS A 10 46.61 22.26 53.26
N GLY A 11 45.39 22.66 52.92
CA GLY A 11 44.32 21.73 52.54
C GLY A 11 44.50 21.07 51.17
N LEU A 12 45.16 21.75 50.21
CA LEU A 12 45.41 21.21 48.87
C LEU A 12 46.45 20.09 48.85
N LYS A 13 47.32 19.96 49.86
CA LYS A 13 48.35 18.92 49.88
C LYS A 13 47.75 17.59 50.34
N SER A 14 47.77 16.59 49.46
CA SER A 14 47.25 15.25 49.75
C SER A 14 48.14 14.42 50.70
N GLY A 15 49.41 14.83 50.85
CA GLY A 15 50.44 14.04 51.53
C GLY A 15 51.16 13.04 50.61
N TYR A 16 50.61 12.76 49.42
CA TYR A 16 51.27 11.99 48.38
C TYR A 16 52.15 12.88 47.52
N ARG A 17 53.37 12.42 47.23
CA ARG A 17 54.32 13.12 46.34
C ARG A 17 55.24 12.13 45.66
N TRP A 18 55.76 12.51 44.50
CA TRP A 18 56.87 11.82 43.89
C TRP A 18 58.13 12.00 44.73
N SER A 19 58.86 10.91 44.96
CA SER A 19 60.12 10.96 45.71
C SER A 19 61.25 11.30 44.74
N LYS A 20 62.12 12.23 45.16
CA LYS A 20 63.41 12.47 44.50
C LYS A 20 64.51 11.72 45.24
N ASN A 21 65.51 11.23 44.51
CA ASN A 21 66.72 10.73 45.14
C ASN A 21 67.46 11.90 45.80
N ILE A 22 68.18 11.61 46.88
CA ILE A 22 68.97 12.63 47.59
C ILE A 22 70.03 13.18 46.63
N GLY A 23 70.00 14.49 46.41
CA GLY A 23 70.95 15.18 45.51
C GLY A 23 70.55 15.25 44.04
N GLU A 24 69.40 14.67 43.65
CA GLU A 24 68.89 14.74 42.28
C GLU A 24 67.69 15.70 42.16
N GLU A 25 67.54 16.32 41.00
CA GLU A 25 66.33 17.04 40.63
C GLU A 25 65.21 16.07 40.25
N LEU A 26 63.97 16.42 40.59
CA LEU A 26 62.82 15.59 40.29
C LEU A 26 62.41 15.79 38.82
N VAL A 27 62.72 14.80 37.98
CA VAL A 27 62.26 14.76 36.58
C VAL A 27 61.06 13.83 36.45
N LEU A 28 59.89 14.39 36.16
CA LEU A 28 58.67 13.63 35.95
C LEU A 28 58.55 13.20 34.48
N LYS A 29 58.65 11.89 34.26
CA LYS A 29 58.48 11.31 32.93
C LYS A 29 56.99 11.14 32.61
N PHE A 30 56.58 11.42 31.39
CA PHE A 30 55.20 11.22 30.97
C PHE A 30 55.06 10.63 29.56
N LYS A 31 53.95 9.94 29.31
CA LYS A 31 53.63 9.41 27.97
C LYS A 31 52.13 9.36 27.67
N TYR A 32 51.80 9.35 26.39
CA TYR A 32 50.44 9.13 25.91
C TYR A 32 50.21 7.64 25.65
N LEU A 33 49.16 7.09 26.24
CA LEU A 33 48.81 5.68 26.09
C LEU A 33 48.22 5.40 24.70
N THR A 34 48.46 4.18 24.22
CA THR A 34 47.75 3.55 23.10
C THR A 34 46.94 2.37 23.64
N PRO A 35 45.89 2.60 24.43
CA PRO A 35 45.14 1.52 25.07
C PRO A 35 44.38 0.69 24.04
N ARG A 36 44.06 -0.58 24.34
CA ARG A 36 43.14 -1.33 23.51
C ARG A 36 41.72 -0.87 23.84
N TYR A 37 40.90 -0.72 22.80
CA TYR A 37 39.56 -0.13 22.94
C TYR A 37 38.66 -0.85 23.96
N HIS A 38 38.79 -2.18 24.05
CA HIS A 38 38.00 -3.04 24.93
C HIS A 38 38.63 -3.29 26.31
N ASP A 39 39.79 -2.69 26.60
CA ASP A 39 40.38 -2.80 27.93
C ASP A 39 39.51 -2.07 28.95
N LEU A 40 39.63 -2.51 30.21
CA LEU A 40 38.91 -1.95 31.34
C LEU A 40 39.89 -1.22 32.26
N ILE A 41 39.49 -0.03 32.69
CA ILE A 41 40.16 0.69 33.78
C ILE A 41 39.21 0.81 34.97
N HIS A 42 39.75 0.71 36.17
CA HIS A 42 38.96 0.72 37.41
C HIS A 42 39.28 1.97 38.24
N LYS A 43 38.22 2.62 38.77
CA LYS A 43 38.31 3.64 39.82
C LYS A 43 37.35 3.25 40.95
N GLY A 44 37.89 2.68 42.02
CA GLY A 44 37.06 2.04 43.06
C GLY A 44 36.23 0.89 42.47
N TYR A 45 34.93 0.86 42.75
CA TYR A 45 34.01 -0.15 42.21
C TYR A 45 33.53 0.11 40.78
N LYS A 46 33.94 1.23 40.16
CA LYS A 46 33.51 1.61 38.81
C LYS A 46 34.52 1.18 37.76
N SER A 47 34.05 0.60 36.67
CA SER A 47 34.84 0.26 35.49
C SER A 47 34.51 1.17 34.31
N TYR A 48 35.53 1.58 33.56
CA TYR A 48 35.38 2.40 32.34
C TYR A 48 35.93 1.64 31.14
N THR A 49 35.23 1.76 30.01
CA THR A 49 35.51 1.09 28.73
C THR A 49 35.75 2.11 27.62
N ASN A 50 35.92 1.62 26.38
CA ASN A 50 36.04 2.43 25.17
C ASN A 50 37.24 3.37 25.26
N LEU A 51 38.38 2.78 25.63
CA LEU A 51 39.60 3.53 25.84
C LEU A 51 40.15 3.98 24.49
N THR A 52 40.55 5.24 24.40
CA THR A 52 41.14 5.78 23.18
C THR A 52 42.42 6.55 23.51
N PRO A 53 43.38 6.62 22.57
CA PRO A 53 44.54 7.48 22.74
C PRO A 53 44.09 8.95 22.76
N PHE A 54 44.91 9.82 23.34
CA PHE A 54 44.74 11.27 23.19
C PHE A 54 44.91 11.68 21.72
N THR A 55 43.99 12.52 21.23
CA THR A 55 44.09 13.15 19.90
C THR A 55 45.26 14.11 19.83
N GLU A 56 45.68 14.50 18.62
CA GLU A 56 46.74 15.50 18.46
C GLU A 56 46.42 16.81 19.21
N GLU A 57 45.17 17.29 19.12
CA GLU A 57 44.73 18.49 19.83
C GLU A 57 44.81 18.34 21.36
N GLN A 58 44.37 17.20 21.89
CA GLN A 58 44.48 16.91 23.33
C GLN A 58 45.94 16.87 23.76
N ARG A 59 46.83 16.21 23.01
CA ARG A 59 48.28 16.17 23.30
C ARG A 59 48.88 17.57 23.32
N GLU A 60 48.51 18.43 22.37
CA GLU A 60 48.97 19.82 22.32
C GLU A 60 48.52 20.63 23.54
N ILE A 61 47.26 20.48 23.96
CA ILE A 61 46.75 21.14 25.18
C ILE A 61 47.42 20.59 26.43
N THR A 62 47.57 19.28 26.56
CA THR A 62 48.24 18.64 27.71
C THR A 62 49.68 19.11 27.81
N GLN A 63 50.42 19.15 26.69
CA GLN A 63 51.80 19.64 26.70
C GLN A 63 51.88 21.12 27.10
N PHE A 64 50.95 21.95 26.61
CA PHE A 64 50.88 23.35 27.03
C PHE A 64 50.68 23.47 28.56
N VAL A 65 49.80 22.66 29.13
CA VAL A 65 49.55 22.63 30.58
C VAL A 65 50.78 22.15 31.36
N ILE A 66 51.45 21.09 30.89
CA ILE A 66 52.70 20.60 31.49
C ILE A 66 53.77 21.70 31.50
N ASP A 67 53.97 22.38 30.37
CA ASP A 67 54.92 23.48 30.24
C ASP A 67 54.56 24.66 31.17
N GLU A 68 53.27 24.98 31.31
CA GLU A 68 52.78 26.01 32.23
C GLU A 68 53.07 25.66 33.69
N ILE A 69 52.80 24.41 34.09
CA ILE A 69 53.09 23.91 35.44
C ILE A 69 54.59 23.95 35.70
N ALA A 70 55.41 23.50 34.75
CA ALA A 70 56.87 23.53 34.85
C ALA A 70 57.37 24.95 35.14
N VAL A 71 56.94 25.93 34.35
CA VAL A 71 57.34 27.34 34.51
C VAL A 71 56.88 27.92 35.85
N LYS A 72 55.65 27.61 36.27
CA LYS A 72 55.08 28.18 37.51
C LYS A 72 55.66 27.55 38.78
N THR A 73 56.09 26.29 38.72
CA THR A 73 56.44 25.51 39.92
C THR A 73 57.92 25.12 40.02
N GLY A 74 58.66 25.09 38.92
CA GLY A 74 60.03 24.57 38.86
C GLY A 74 60.13 23.07 38.62
N LEU A 75 59.02 22.37 38.41
CA LEU A 75 59.05 20.95 38.09
C LEU A 75 59.57 20.70 36.68
N GLU A 76 60.41 19.68 36.51
CA GLU A 76 60.87 19.24 35.19
C GLU A 76 59.99 18.09 34.68
N PHE A 77 59.60 18.15 33.41
CA PHE A 77 58.82 17.10 32.75
C PHE A 77 59.49 16.63 31.47
N LYS A 78 59.58 15.31 31.30
CA LYS A 78 60.16 14.68 30.11
C LYS A 78 59.18 13.73 29.45
N MET A 79 58.89 13.98 28.17
CA MET A 79 58.11 13.02 27.39
C MET A 79 58.97 11.78 27.11
N VAL A 80 58.39 10.60 27.27
CA VAL A 80 59.01 9.31 26.93
C VAL A 80 58.08 8.52 26.02
N GLU A 81 58.65 7.60 25.23
CA GLU A 81 57.90 6.81 24.24
C GLU A 81 58.06 5.31 24.47
N GLY A 82 57.16 4.53 23.85
CA GLY A 82 57.20 3.08 23.86
C GLY A 82 57.10 2.46 25.26
N THR A 83 58.04 1.57 25.55
CA THR A 83 58.09 0.78 26.79
C THR A 83 58.83 1.48 27.92
N GLU A 84 59.36 2.69 27.70
CA GLU A 84 60.03 3.44 28.76
C GLU A 84 59.05 3.73 29.92
N PHE A 85 59.57 3.63 31.14
CA PHE A 85 58.84 3.94 32.36
C PHE A 85 58.49 5.43 32.41
N SER A 86 57.26 5.73 32.86
CA SER A 86 56.73 7.08 32.96
C SER A 86 55.96 7.24 34.26
N ASN A 87 56.19 8.34 34.98
CA ASN A 87 55.41 8.71 36.17
C ASN A 87 53.96 9.02 35.83
N LEU A 88 53.72 9.72 34.71
CA LEU A 88 52.39 10.16 34.29
C LEU A 88 51.99 9.49 32.97
N THR A 89 50.78 8.94 32.91
CA THR A 89 50.26 8.36 31.66
C THR A 89 48.91 8.93 31.31
N PHE A 90 48.71 9.32 30.05
CA PHE A 90 47.50 9.98 29.59
C PHE A 90 46.68 9.12 28.65
N GLY A 91 45.38 8.98 28.90
CA GLY A 91 44.46 8.25 28.03
C GLY A 91 43.02 8.75 28.13
N ASN A 92 42.20 8.45 27.12
CA ASN A 92 40.78 8.77 27.15
C ASN A 92 39.95 7.54 27.51
N PHE A 93 38.78 7.79 28.09
CA PHE A 93 37.70 6.82 28.12
C PHE A 93 36.44 7.42 27.50
N THR A 94 35.54 6.57 27.03
CA THR A 94 34.20 7.01 26.61
C THR A 94 33.17 6.31 27.46
N TYR A 95 32.51 7.07 28.33
CA TYR A 95 31.39 6.57 29.10
C TYR A 95 30.10 6.74 28.29
N LYS A 96 29.53 5.64 27.81
CA LYS A 96 28.12 5.64 27.42
C LYS A 96 27.33 5.59 28.71
N ALA A 97 26.68 6.69 29.07
CA ALA A 97 25.73 6.69 30.16
C ALA A 97 24.71 5.58 29.90
N THR A 98 24.79 4.50 30.68
CA THR A 98 23.61 3.72 31.00
C THR A 98 22.62 4.71 31.66
N LYS A 99 21.31 4.44 31.58
CA LYS A 99 20.24 5.41 31.92
C LYS A 99 20.31 6.04 33.32
N ASP A 100 21.27 5.65 34.16
CA ASP A 100 21.63 6.33 35.40
C ASP A 100 22.40 7.62 35.12
N THR A 101 21.66 8.71 35.21
CA THR A 101 22.07 10.13 35.09
C THR A 101 23.08 10.61 36.15
N GLU A 102 23.59 9.72 37.00
CA GLU A 102 24.36 10.08 38.19
C GLU A 102 25.88 10.19 37.96
N ASN A 103 26.41 9.79 36.80
CA ASN A 103 27.87 9.72 36.63
C ASN A 103 28.42 10.77 35.64
N ARG A 104 28.50 12.02 36.10
CA ARG A 104 29.13 13.17 35.41
C ARG A 104 30.67 13.14 35.42
N LEU A 105 31.30 11.96 35.51
CA LEU A 105 32.76 11.90 35.62
C LEU A 105 33.39 12.39 34.31
N VAL A 106 34.11 13.50 34.40
CA VAL A 106 34.79 14.12 33.26
C VAL A 106 36.27 13.76 33.18
N GLY A 107 36.85 13.34 34.29
CA GLY A 107 38.23 12.90 34.38
C GLY A 107 38.52 12.24 35.73
N PHE A 108 39.65 11.55 35.81
CA PHE A 108 40.25 11.16 37.07
C PHE A 108 41.75 10.89 36.91
N ALA A 109 42.48 11.14 37.99
CA ALA A 109 43.85 10.69 38.15
C ALA A 109 44.06 10.01 39.50
N PHE A 110 45.16 9.27 39.59
CA PHE A 110 45.62 8.69 40.84
C PHE A 110 46.69 9.57 41.47
N PHE A 111 46.74 9.64 42.79
CA PHE A 111 47.86 10.30 43.46
C PHE A 111 49.19 9.60 43.17
N PRO A 112 50.33 10.30 43.33
CA PRO A 112 51.64 9.66 43.35
C PRO A 112 51.63 8.46 44.28
N ASN A 113 51.96 7.28 43.75
CA ASN A 113 51.96 6.04 44.51
C ASN A 113 53.29 5.31 44.34
N ASN A 114 53.93 4.97 45.46
CA ASN A 114 55.19 4.24 45.48
C ASN A 114 55.06 2.79 44.99
N TYR A 115 53.85 2.20 45.01
CA TYR A 115 53.66 0.80 44.60
C TYR A 115 53.68 0.61 43.07
N SER A 116 52.90 1.41 42.33
CA SER A 116 52.83 1.31 40.87
C SER A 116 53.94 2.09 40.18
N GLY A 117 54.46 3.14 40.83
CA GLY A 117 55.35 4.12 40.19
C GLY A 117 54.68 4.96 39.09
N VAL A 118 53.39 4.74 38.82
CA VAL A 118 52.65 5.39 37.74
C VAL A 118 51.37 5.99 38.29
N SER A 119 51.08 7.22 37.88
CA SER A 119 49.81 7.91 38.02
C SER A 119 49.10 8.00 36.65
N PRO A 120 48.10 7.12 36.41
CA PRO A 120 47.25 7.24 35.25
C PRO A 120 46.31 8.44 35.34
N ILE A 121 46.22 9.19 34.25
CA ILE A 121 45.34 10.34 34.05
C ILE A 121 44.39 9.97 32.91
N TRP A 122 43.11 9.87 33.24
CA TRP A 122 42.06 9.47 32.34
C TRP A 122 41.04 10.59 32.17
N VAL A 123 40.79 10.99 30.93
CA VAL A 123 39.82 12.06 30.61
C VAL A 123 38.69 11.50 29.77
N ASN A 124 37.46 11.94 30.05
CA ASN A 124 36.31 11.56 29.26
C ASN A 124 36.33 12.31 27.91
N PHE A 125 36.42 11.55 26.82
CA PHE A 125 36.55 12.08 25.46
C PHE A 125 35.45 13.08 25.07
N ALA A 126 34.26 12.97 25.64
CA ALA A 126 33.11 13.84 25.33
C ALA A 126 33.29 15.29 25.81
N ASN A 127 34.25 15.60 26.67
CA ASN A 127 34.36 16.91 27.34
C ASN A 127 35.43 17.83 26.72
N MET A 128 35.55 17.85 25.39
CA MET A 128 36.60 18.62 24.71
C MET A 128 36.55 20.13 25.00
N ASN A 129 35.35 20.70 25.15
CA ASN A 129 35.18 22.13 25.44
C ASN A 129 35.84 22.58 26.75
N ASN A 130 35.90 21.69 27.76
CA ASN A 130 36.49 21.96 29.07
C ASN A 130 37.81 21.20 29.27
N PHE A 131 38.40 20.67 28.20
CA PHE A 131 39.54 19.76 28.29
C PHE A 131 40.74 20.38 28.99
N LYS A 132 41.04 21.67 28.73
CA LYS A 132 42.14 22.38 29.40
C LYS A 132 41.96 22.43 30.92
N GLU A 133 40.76 22.76 31.41
CA GLU A 133 40.48 22.76 32.85
C GLU A 133 40.62 21.36 33.44
N ILE A 134 39.98 20.38 32.82
CA ILE A 134 39.98 18.99 33.30
C ILE A 134 41.41 18.46 33.36
N ILE A 135 42.20 18.62 32.30
CA ILE A 135 43.55 18.08 32.28
C ILE A 135 44.48 18.79 33.28
N THR A 136 44.34 20.11 33.48
CA THR A 136 45.09 20.82 34.53
C THR A 136 44.74 20.29 35.92
N HIS A 137 43.44 20.08 36.19
CA HIS A 137 42.94 19.52 37.44
C HIS A 137 43.49 18.10 37.69
N GLU A 138 43.38 17.21 36.69
CA GLU A 138 43.83 15.82 36.83
C GLU A 138 45.35 15.70 36.93
N ILE A 139 46.12 16.56 36.23
CA ILE A 139 47.57 16.63 36.44
C ILE A 139 47.86 17.06 37.88
N GLY A 140 47.11 18.03 38.43
CA GLY A 140 47.21 18.44 39.83
C GLY A 140 47.10 17.27 40.81
N HIS A 141 46.12 16.39 40.62
CA HIS A 141 46.01 15.12 41.36
C HIS A 141 47.24 14.22 41.18
N ALA A 142 47.65 14.03 39.93
CA ALA A 142 48.78 13.17 39.58
C ALA A 142 50.13 13.64 40.13
N ILE A 143 50.22 14.91 40.54
CA ILE A 143 51.40 15.50 41.20
C ILE A 143 51.14 15.84 42.67
N GLY A 144 50.04 15.37 43.27
CA GLY A 144 49.86 15.36 44.73
C GLY A 144 48.90 16.40 45.32
N LEU A 145 48.16 17.16 44.50
CA LEU A 145 47.13 18.07 44.98
C LEU A 145 45.79 17.34 45.14
N GLN A 146 45.10 17.53 46.27
CA GLN A 146 43.74 17.02 46.50
C GLN A 146 42.69 18.10 46.32
N HIS A 147 41.42 17.67 46.27
CA HIS A 147 40.30 18.61 46.32
C HIS A 147 40.27 19.40 47.62
N PHE A 148 39.76 20.62 47.55
CA PHE A 148 39.48 21.44 48.71
C PHE A 148 38.06 21.98 48.64
N THR A 149 37.22 21.61 49.62
CA THR A 149 35.76 21.85 49.59
C THR A 149 35.24 22.67 50.77
N GLN A 150 36.14 23.30 51.54
CA GLN A 150 35.74 24.07 52.70
C GLN A 150 34.85 25.28 52.31
N ALA A 151 33.86 25.60 53.14
CA ALA A 151 32.99 26.76 52.93
C ALA A 151 33.80 28.07 52.83
N GLY A 152 33.41 28.95 51.91
CA GLY A 152 34.09 30.22 51.64
C GLY A 152 35.20 30.15 50.57
N TYR A 153 35.36 29.01 49.92
CA TYR A 153 36.27 28.79 48.80
C TYR A 153 35.50 28.39 47.53
N SER A 154 36.13 28.56 46.37
CA SER A 154 35.53 28.29 45.07
C SER A 154 36.59 27.90 44.03
N SER A 155 36.15 27.58 42.82
CA SER A 155 37.04 27.35 41.67
C SER A 155 37.90 28.55 41.27
N ALA A 156 37.56 29.77 41.71
CA ALA A 156 38.41 30.94 41.53
C ALA A 156 39.63 30.93 42.47
N ASP A 157 39.58 30.16 43.56
CA ASP A 157 40.69 30.07 44.51
C ASP A 157 41.68 28.93 44.17
N SER A 158 41.22 27.88 43.48
CA SER A 158 42.03 26.72 43.11
C SER A 158 41.42 25.95 41.93
N ILE A 159 42.27 25.47 41.02
CA ILE A 159 41.84 24.54 39.95
C ILE A 159 41.34 23.21 40.52
N MET A 160 41.74 22.85 41.74
CA MET A 160 41.38 21.60 42.43
C MET A 160 39.98 21.65 43.05
N TRP A 161 39.17 22.66 42.74
CA TRP A 161 37.75 22.63 43.09
C TRP A 161 37.06 21.47 42.34
N PRO A 162 36.27 20.62 43.01
CA PRO A 162 35.77 19.36 42.42
C PRO A 162 34.67 19.56 41.36
N ILE A 163 34.23 20.79 41.13
CA ILE A 163 33.17 21.14 40.19
C ILE A 163 33.79 21.94 39.04
N ILE A 164 33.55 21.47 37.81
CA ILE A 164 33.97 22.15 36.58
C ILE A 164 33.44 23.58 36.58
N SER A 165 34.29 24.50 36.15
CA SER A 165 34.13 25.94 36.26
C SER A 165 34.62 26.63 34.98
N SER A 166 35.14 27.86 35.11
CA SER A 166 35.81 28.58 34.03
C SER A 166 37.33 28.70 34.26
N THR A 167 37.85 28.20 35.38
CA THR A 167 39.27 28.26 35.72
C THR A 167 40.01 27.20 34.93
N THR A 168 41.01 27.59 34.12
CA THR A 168 41.75 26.63 33.26
C THR A 168 43.23 26.49 33.63
N GLU A 169 43.68 27.19 34.66
CA GLU A 169 45.08 27.36 35.02
C GLU A 169 45.29 27.21 36.52
N LEU A 170 46.53 26.88 36.92
CA LEU A 170 46.91 26.87 38.34
C LEU A 170 46.72 28.26 38.96
N GLN A 171 46.01 28.30 40.09
CA GLN A 171 45.85 29.50 40.90
C GLN A 171 47.04 29.67 41.87
N PRO A 172 47.26 30.86 42.45
CA PRO A 172 48.39 31.10 43.35
C PRO A 172 48.51 30.09 44.50
N ALA A 173 47.39 29.60 45.04
CA ALA A 173 47.40 28.59 46.09
C ALA A 173 47.83 27.21 45.59
N ASP A 174 47.48 26.84 44.36
CA ASP A 174 47.93 25.58 43.74
C ASP A 174 49.44 25.59 43.54
N ILE A 175 49.97 26.70 43.03
CA ILE A 175 51.41 26.90 42.79
C ILE A 175 52.19 26.80 44.11
N LEU A 176 51.76 27.53 45.14
CA LEU A 176 52.40 27.49 46.47
C LEU A 176 52.32 26.10 47.12
N ALA A 177 51.23 25.37 46.91
CA ALA A 177 51.10 24.00 47.42
C ALA A 177 52.10 23.06 46.74
N LEU A 178 52.28 23.17 45.42
CA LEU A 178 53.26 22.39 44.66
C LEU A 178 54.70 22.73 45.05
N GLN A 179 55.02 24.02 45.20
CA GLN A 179 56.32 24.46 45.70
C GLN A 179 56.62 23.93 47.11
N GLN A 180 55.62 23.87 48.00
CA GLN A 180 55.80 23.25 49.32
C GLN A 180 55.97 21.72 49.27
N LEU A 181 55.45 21.05 48.25
CA LEU A 181 55.59 19.59 48.09
C LEU A 181 56.97 19.20 47.54
N TYR A 182 57.47 19.96 46.57
CA TYR A 182 58.65 19.61 45.77
C TYR A 182 59.88 20.50 45.99
N GLY A 183 59.70 21.63 46.68
CA GLY A 183 60.68 22.70 46.79
C GLY A 183 60.37 23.83 45.80
N GLU A 184 60.92 25.01 46.07
CA GLU A 184 61.01 26.05 45.06
C GLU A 184 62.09 25.68 44.04
N ASP A 185 61.90 26.12 42.81
CA ASP A 185 62.88 26.02 41.74
C ASP A 185 64.21 26.64 42.17
N THR A 186 65.19 25.81 42.52
CA THR A 186 66.56 26.27 42.77
C THR A 186 67.34 26.42 41.46
N ASN A 187 66.87 25.80 40.38
CA ASN A 187 67.46 25.87 39.05
C ASN A 187 66.85 27.06 38.28
N SER A 188 67.10 28.26 38.80
CA SER A 188 66.82 29.52 38.10
C SER A 188 67.80 29.73 36.94
N TYR A 189 67.89 28.79 35.99
CA TYR A 189 68.54 29.04 34.71
C TYR A 189 67.53 29.79 33.82
N PRO A 190 67.63 31.13 33.68
CA PRO A 190 66.70 31.91 32.87
C PRO A 190 66.60 31.41 31.42
N GLU A 191 67.65 30.76 30.90
CA GLU A 191 67.67 30.18 29.56
C GLU A 191 66.62 29.07 29.34
N GLU A 192 66.37 28.20 30.31
CA GLU A 192 65.39 27.13 30.15
C GLU A 192 63.95 27.66 30.22
N ARG A 193 63.70 28.61 31.12
CA ARG A 193 62.43 29.33 31.18
C ARG A 193 62.15 30.07 29.87
N GLU A 194 63.16 30.73 29.31
CA GLU A 194 63.05 31.39 28.00
C GLU A 194 62.76 30.40 26.87
N LYS A 195 63.42 29.23 26.87
CA LYS A 195 63.14 28.15 25.91
C LYS A 195 61.68 27.67 26.01
N ILE A 196 61.15 27.47 27.21
CA ILE A 196 59.75 27.04 27.40
C ILE A 196 58.78 28.13 26.92
N LEU A 197 59.00 29.40 27.29
CA LEU A 197 58.18 30.52 26.82
C LEU A 197 58.19 30.66 25.29
N LYS A 198 59.36 30.50 24.66
CA LYS A 198 59.49 30.54 23.20
C LYS A 198 58.72 29.39 22.54
N ARG A 199 58.80 28.16 23.08
CA ARG A 199 58.00 27.01 22.60
C ARG A 199 56.50 27.27 22.73
N GLN A 200 56.04 27.87 23.83
CA GLN A 200 54.63 28.24 24.01
C GLN A 200 54.18 29.27 22.97
N GLN A 201 54.98 30.30 22.70
CA GLN A 201 54.68 31.30 21.67
C GLN A 201 54.64 30.69 20.26
N GLU A 202 55.60 29.82 19.92
CA GLU A 202 55.65 29.13 18.63
C GLU A 202 54.43 28.24 18.42
N ARG A 203 54.01 27.48 19.44
CA ARG A 203 52.79 26.66 19.38
C ARG A 203 51.53 27.51 19.25
N LYS A 204 51.45 28.63 19.97
CA LYS A 204 50.33 29.58 19.84
C LYS A 204 50.23 30.10 18.40
N LYS A 205 51.35 30.53 17.80
CA LYS A 205 51.40 30.94 16.39
C LYS A 205 50.99 29.82 15.43
N LYS A 206 51.46 28.59 15.67
CA LYS A 206 51.09 27.41 14.86
C LYS A 206 49.59 27.10 14.94
N ARG A 207 48.99 27.22 16.15
CA ARG A 207 47.54 27.04 16.36
C ARG A 207 46.74 28.12 15.63
N GLU A 208 47.12 29.39 15.77
CA GLU A 208 46.46 30.49 15.06
C GLU A 208 46.53 30.31 13.54
N LEU A 209 47.65 29.80 13.01
CA LEU A 209 47.79 29.48 11.60
C LEU A 209 46.84 28.34 11.16
N ARG A 210 46.78 27.25 11.94
CA ARG A 210 45.87 26.12 11.68
C ARG A 210 44.40 26.56 11.74
N GLU A 211 44.03 27.39 12.70
CA GLU A 211 42.67 27.94 12.82
C GLU A 211 42.31 28.82 11.61
N LYS A 212 43.26 29.65 11.13
CA LYS A 212 43.08 30.43 9.90
C LYS A 212 42.91 29.53 8.67
N GLU A 213 43.73 28.49 8.54
CA GLU A 213 43.64 27.54 7.44
C GLU A 213 42.32 26.77 7.48
N GLN A 214 41.90 26.30 8.66
CA GLN A 214 40.63 25.61 8.84
C GLN A 214 39.43 26.51 8.50
N LYS A 215 39.46 27.78 8.92
CA LYS A 215 38.45 28.77 8.52
C LYS A 215 38.40 28.96 7.01
N LYS A 216 39.57 29.06 6.34
CA LYS A 216 39.65 29.16 4.89
C LYS A 216 39.07 27.91 4.19
N ARG A 217 39.37 26.72 4.70
CA ARG A 217 38.82 25.45 4.19
C ARG A 217 37.30 25.37 4.35
N ARG A 218 36.76 25.77 5.52
CA ARG A 218 35.31 25.83 5.75
C ARG A 218 34.61 26.81 4.81
N ALA A 219 35.17 28.01 4.65
CA ALA A 219 34.62 29.00 3.71
C ALA A 219 34.63 28.49 2.26
N ALA A 220 35.69 27.80 1.84
CA ALA A 220 35.76 27.20 0.51
C ALA A 220 34.74 26.06 0.32
N GLN A 221 34.53 25.25 1.36
CA GLN A 221 33.51 24.19 1.35
C GLN A 221 32.10 24.77 1.27
N GLU A 222 31.79 25.80 2.07
CA GLU A 222 30.50 26.49 2.03
C GLU A 222 30.22 27.10 0.64
N GLN A 223 31.24 27.70 0.01
CA GLN A 223 31.11 28.20 -1.37
C GLN A 223 30.84 27.08 -2.37
N ALA A 224 31.52 25.94 -2.26
CA ALA A 224 31.29 24.78 -3.12
C ALA A 224 29.87 24.21 -2.94
N GLU A 225 29.40 24.10 -1.70
CA GLU A 225 28.03 23.65 -1.40
C GLU A 225 26.97 24.61 -1.95
N GLN A 226 27.21 25.92 -1.87
CA GLN A 226 26.31 26.92 -2.49
C GLN A 226 26.26 26.80 -4.02
N LEU A 227 27.38 26.52 -4.68
CA LEU A 227 27.42 26.29 -6.12
C LEU A 227 26.65 25.02 -6.50
N LEU A 228 26.89 23.91 -5.79
CA LEU A 228 26.15 22.66 -5.99
C LEU A 228 24.64 22.84 -5.74
N ALA A 229 24.24 23.61 -4.73
CA ALA A 229 22.84 23.92 -4.46
C ALA A 229 22.20 24.71 -5.61
N LYS A 230 22.92 25.67 -6.20
CA LYS A 230 22.46 26.41 -7.39
C LYS A 230 22.30 25.49 -8.60
N GLU A 231 23.25 24.58 -8.84
CA GLU A 231 23.16 23.59 -9.92
C GLU A 231 21.99 22.63 -9.74
N ARG A 232 21.79 22.10 -8.52
CA ARG A 232 20.63 21.24 -8.21
C ARG A 232 19.31 21.96 -8.48
N LYS A 233 19.21 23.24 -8.12
CA LYS A 233 18.02 24.05 -8.39
C LYS A 233 17.78 24.24 -9.89
N ARG A 234 18.83 24.52 -10.68
CA ARG A 234 18.74 24.61 -12.14
C ARG A 234 18.29 23.30 -12.77
N HIS A 235 18.92 22.19 -12.37
CA HIS A 235 18.54 20.86 -12.85
C HIS A 235 17.08 20.50 -12.49
N GLN A 236 16.63 20.87 -11.29
CA GLN A 236 15.23 20.67 -10.90
C GLN A 236 14.25 21.50 -11.75
N GLN A 237 14.61 22.74 -12.08
CA GLN A 237 13.83 23.59 -12.99
C GLN A 237 13.77 22.98 -14.40
N GLU A 238 14.90 22.51 -14.94
CA GLU A 238 14.94 21.84 -16.23
C GLU A 238 14.06 20.56 -16.26
N LEU A 239 14.08 19.77 -15.19
CA LEU A 239 13.21 18.60 -15.07
C LEU A 239 11.73 18.99 -15.03
N GLN A 240 11.38 20.07 -14.30
CA GLN A 240 10.02 20.57 -14.22
C GLN A 240 9.54 21.12 -15.58
N GLU A 241 10.39 21.81 -16.32
CA GLU A 241 10.10 22.27 -17.67
C GLU A 241 9.90 21.11 -18.64
N ARG A 242 10.77 20.09 -18.60
CA ARG A 242 10.62 18.86 -19.41
C ARG A 242 9.33 18.12 -19.08
N ALA A 243 8.99 17.97 -17.80
CA ALA A 243 7.75 17.35 -17.36
C ALA A 243 6.52 18.14 -17.85
N SER A 244 6.57 19.47 -17.76
CA SER A 244 5.50 20.35 -18.24
C SER A 244 5.33 20.27 -19.75
N LYS A 245 6.43 20.18 -20.51
CA LYS A 245 6.40 20.00 -21.96
C LYS A 245 5.76 18.66 -22.33
N LEU A 246 6.18 17.57 -21.68
CA LEU A 246 5.63 16.23 -21.91
C LEU A 246 4.14 16.16 -21.55
N ALA A 247 3.71 16.85 -20.49
CA ALA A 247 2.30 16.94 -20.12
C ALA A 247 1.46 17.64 -21.21
N ARG A 248 1.96 18.74 -21.78
CA ARG A 248 1.29 19.43 -22.90
C ARG A 248 1.21 18.55 -24.15
N GLU A 249 2.28 17.82 -24.48
CA GLU A 249 2.29 16.88 -25.60
C GLU A 249 1.27 15.76 -25.41
N ARG A 250 1.16 15.20 -24.20
CA ARG A 250 0.13 14.20 -23.86
C ARG A 250 -1.29 14.77 -23.95
N GLU A 251 -1.51 16.00 -23.51
CA GLU A 251 -2.82 16.65 -23.62
C GLU A 251 -3.23 16.84 -25.08
N ILE A 252 -2.30 17.28 -25.94
CA ILE A 252 -2.54 17.41 -27.38
C ILE A 252 -2.87 16.06 -27.99
N ALA A 253 -2.09 15.02 -27.67
CA ALA A 253 -2.33 13.66 -28.17
C ALA A 253 -3.71 13.12 -27.73
N LEU A 254 -4.10 13.35 -26.48
CA LEU A 254 -5.40 12.94 -25.96
C LEU A 254 -6.55 13.67 -26.68
N ARG A 255 -6.40 14.97 -26.97
CA ARG A 255 -7.40 15.72 -27.75
C ARG A 255 -7.53 15.16 -29.17
N GLN A 256 -6.42 14.83 -29.82
CA GLN A 256 -6.42 14.22 -31.15
C GLN A 256 -7.09 12.84 -31.14
N GLU A 257 -6.82 12.02 -30.12
CA GLU A 257 -7.46 10.71 -29.94
C GLU A 257 -8.98 10.85 -29.74
N GLN A 258 -9.41 11.78 -28.88
CA GLN A 258 -10.84 12.05 -28.66
C GLN A 258 -11.54 12.54 -29.94
N GLU A 259 -10.89 13.39 -30.73
CA GLU A 259 -11.41 13.84 -32.02
C GLU A 259 -11.54 12.68 -33.00
N TRP A 260 -10.54 11.80 -33.05
CA TRP A 260 -10.58 10.59 -33.87
C TRP A 260 -11.72 9.66 -33.48
N ILE A 261 -11.91 9.38 -32.19
CA ILE A 261 -13.03 8.58 -31.67
C ILE A 261 -14.37 9.20 -32.08
N ARG A 262 -14.50 10.54 -31.95
CA ARG A 262 -15.71 11.26 -32.35
C ARG A 262 -16.00 11.13 -33.85
N LEU A 263 -14.99 11.23 -34.69
CA LEU A 263 -15.12 11.06 -36.15
C LEU A 263 -15.49 9.62 -36.51
N GLU A 264 -14.89 8.63 -35.85
CA GLU A 264 -15.20 7.23 -36.08
C GLU A 264 -16.63 6.89 -35.62
N GLN A 265 -17.07 7.39 -34.47
CA GLN A 265 -18.46 7.23 -34.03
C GLN A 265 -19.45 7.84 -35.03
N LYS A 266 -19.13 9.01 -35.62
CA LYS A 266 -19.95 9.60 -36.69
C LYS A 266 -20.02 8.67 -37.91
N ARG A 267 -18.91 8.03 -38.31
CA ARG A 267 -18.88 7.08 -39.42
C ARG A 267 -19.70 5.82 -39.12
N VAL A 268 -19.57 5.26 -37.92
CA VAL A 268 -20.35 4.11 -37.46
C VAL A 268 -21.85 4.44 -37.46
N ASN A 269 -22.24 5.60 -36.91
CA ASN A 269 -23.64 6.05 -36.89
C ASN A 269 -24.18 6.24 -38.31
N LYS A 270 -23.39 6.82 -39.23
CA LYS A 270 -23.77 6.96 -40.64
C LYS A 270 -23.99 5.61 -41.32
N ARG A 271 -23.11 4.63 -41.07
CA ARG A 271 -23.26 3.25 -41.58
C ARG A 271 -24.50 2.57 -41.01
N ARG A 272 -24.77 2.76 -39.71
CA ARG A 272 -25.96 2.23 -39.05
C ARG A 272 -27.24 2.82 -39.64
N ALA A 273 -27.30 4.15 -39.82
CA ALA A 273 -28.44 4.81 -40.44
C ALA A 273 -28.68 4.32 -41.88
N ALA A 274 -27.61 4.14 -42.67
CA ALA A 274 -27.72 3.57 -44.02
C ALA A 274 -28.29 2.14 -44.01
N ARG A 275 -27.83 1.28 -43.08
CA ARG A 275 -28.38 -0.08 -42.92
C ARG A 275 -29.83 -0.10 -42.44
N GLU A 276 -30.21 0.80 -41.53
CA GLU A 276 -31.59 0.94 -41.07
C GLU A 276 -32.51 1.38 -42.22
N GLU A 277 -32.03 2.27 -43.08
CA GLU A 277 -32.73 2.69 -44.30
C GLU A 277 -32.87 1.55 -45.32
N GLU A 278 -31.80 0.81 -45.59
CA GLU A 278 -31.85 -0.40 -46.44
C GLU A 278 -32.84 -1.44 -45.88
N LEU A 279 -32.84 -1.65 -44.56
CA LEU A 279 -33.76 -2.58 -43.91
C LEU A 279 -35.21 -2.08 -44.02
N ARG A 280 -35.45 -0.78 -43.92
CA ARG A 280 -36.77 -0.17 -44.12
C ARG A 280 -37.27 -0.40 -45.54
N GLN A 281 -36.45 -0.12 -46.54
CA GLN A 281 -36.78 -0.36 -47.95
C GLN A 281 -37.04 -1.86 -48.22
N ALA A 282 -36.24 -2.75 -47.63
CA ALA A 282 -36.45 -4.19 -47.75
C ALA A 282 -37.78 -4.65 -47.12
N ARG A 283 -38.19 -4.04 -45.98
CA ARG A 283 -39.49 -4.33 -45.35
C ARG A 283 -40.66 -3.85 -46.22
N GLU A 284 -40.58 -2.64 -46.75
CA GLU A 284 -41.61 -2.09 -47.66
C GLU A 284 -41.76 -2.97 -48.91
N ALA A 285 -40.64 -3.37 -49.53
CA ALA A 285 -40.67 -4.29 -50.69
C ALA A 285 -41.24 -5.68 -50.34
N ALA A 286 -40.95 -6.19 -49.14
CA ALA A 286 -41.51 -7.47 -48.66
C ALA A 286 -43.02 -7.37 -48.39
N GLU A 287 -43.48 -6.25 -47.87
CA GLU A 287 -44.90 -5.97 -47.63
C GLU A 287 -45.67 -5.82 -48.94
N GLU A 288 -45.12 -5.09 -49.92
CA GLU A 288 -45.67 -5.00 -51.28
C GLU A 288 -45.78 -6.38 -51.93
N LYS A 289 -44.75 -7.22 -51.79
CA LYS A 289 -44.77 -8.61 -52.28
C LYS A 289 -45.87 -9.44 -51.59
N ARG A 290 -46.05 -9.28 -50.27
CA ARG A 290 -47.15 -9.96 -49.54
C ARG A 290 -48.51 -9.48 -50.01
N GLN A 291 -48.67 -8.19 -50.27
CA GLN A 291 -49.93 -7.62 -50.76
C GLN A 291 -50.28 -8.17 -52.14
N ARG A 292 -49.31 -8.24 -53.07
CA ARG A 292 -49.50 -8.89 -54.37
C ARG A 292 -49.89 -10.37 -54.24
N GLN A 293 -49.26 -11.10 -53.31
CA GLN A 293 -49.63 -12.50 -53.05
C GLN A 293 -51.04 -12.63 -52.47
N MET A 294 -51.48 -11.72 -51.61
CA MET A 294 -52.85 -11.71 -51.10
C MET A 294 -53.85 -11.39 -52.20
N GLU A 295 -53.55 -10.44 -53.08
CA GLU A 295 -54.40 -10.12 -54.24
C GLU A 295 -54.50 -11.30 -55.22
N GLU A 296 -53.40 -12.01 -55.50
CA GLU A 296 -53.42 -13.23 -56.31
C GLU A 296 -54.26 -14.32 -55.66
N ARG A 297 -54.11 -14.55 -54.35
CA ARG A 297 -54.94 -15.51 -53.60
C ARG A 297 -56.42 -15.13 -53.65
N ALA A 298 -56.76 -13.85 -53.49
CA ALA A 298 -58.13 -13.37 -53.58
C ALA A 298 -58.72 -13.59 -54.99
N LYS A 299 -57.93 -13.38 -56.05
CA LYS A 299 -58.34 -13.67 -57.44
C LYS A 299 -58.57 -15.17 -57.66
N GLU A 300 -57.70 -16.00 -57.10
CA GLU A 300 -57.82 -17.46 -57.18
C GLU A 300 -59.03 -17.98 -56.41
N GLU A 301 -59.27 -17.48 -55.19
CA GLU A 301 -60.46 -17.78 -54.40
C GLU A 301 -61.74 -17.34 -55.12
N ALA A 302 -61.75 -16.17 -55.74
CA ALA A 302 -62.87 -15.71 -56.57
C ALA A 302 -63.13 -16.64 -57.77
N ARG A 303 -62.08 -17.22 -58.38
CA ARG A 303 -62.21 -18.23 -59.44
C ARG A 303 -62.86 -19.51 -58.90
N ILE A 304 -62.40 -19.99 -57.75
CA ILE A 304 -62.94 -21.20 -57.10
C ILE A 304 -64.42 -21.01 -56.73
N VAL A 305 -64.79 -19.86 -56.17
CA VAL A 305 -66.18 -19.55 -55.84
C VAL A 305 -67.06 -19.56 -57.08
N LYS A 306 -66.59 -18.99 -58.19
CA LYS A 306 -67.31 -19.00 -59.47
C LYS A 306 -67.49 -20.42 -60.02
N GLU A 307 -66.44 -21.24 -59.99
CA GLU A 307 -66.51 -22.66 -60.40
C GLU A 307 -67.51 -23.45 -59.53
N HIS A 308 -67.52 -23.19 -58.22
CA HIS A 308 -68.44 -23.84 -57.29
C HIS A 308 -69.90 -23.40 -57.52
N GLU A 309 -70.12 -22.13 -57.86
CA GLU A 309 -71.45 -21.60 -58.21
C GLU A 309 -71.97 -22.18 -59.53
N GLU A 310 -71.10 -22.35 -60.53
CA GLU A 310 -71.42 -23.05 -61.77
C GLU A 310 -71.74 -24.54 -61.56
N GLN A 311 -71.03 -25.22 -60.65
CA GLN A 311 -71.36 -26.60 -60.25
C GLN A 311 -72.72 -26.68 -59.54
N TRP A 312 -73.00 -25.73 -58.65
CA TRP A 312 -74.27 -25.68 -57.93
C TRP A 312 -75.45 -25.48 -58.89
N GLN A 313 -75.30 -24.62 -59.90
CA GLN A 313 -76.32 -24.42 -60.94
C GLN A 313 -76.56 -25.70 -61.76
N ARG A 314 -75.52 -26.46 -62.11
CA ARG A 314 -75.68 -27.77 -62.80
C ARG A 314 -76.46 -28.77 -61.94
N MET A 315 -76.13 -28.86 -60.64
CA MET A 315 -76.85 -29.74 -59.71
C MET A 315 -78.32 -29.32 -59.55
N GLU A 316 -78.61 -28.01 -59.51
CA GLU A 316 -79.99 -27.53 -59.40
C GLU A 316 -80.81 -27.79 -60.67
N GLU A 317 -80.17 -27.73 -61.83
CA GLU A 317 -80.78 -28.06 -63.12
C GLU A 317 -81.07 -29.57 -63.26
N GLU A 318 -80.14 -30.42 -62.81
CA GLU A 318 -80.38 -31.87 -62.67
C GLU A 318 -81.53 -32.16 -61.69
N ARG A 319 -81.61 -31.44 -60.57
CA ARG A 319 -82.69 -31.58 -59.59
C ARG A 319 -84.05 -31.23 -60.22
N ARG A 320 -84.11 -30.17 -61.04
CA ARG A 320 -85.32 -29.80 -61.80
C ARG A 320 -85.70 -30.85 -62.85
N GLN A 321 -84.73 -31.50 -63.49
CA GLN A 321 -85.01 -32.60 -64.41
C GLN A 321 -85.58 -33.82 -63.68
N MET A 322 -84.97 -34.23 -62.57
CA MET A 322 -85.49 -35.32 -61.74
C MET A 322 -86.89 -35.03 -61.19
N GLU A 323 -87.19 -33.77 -60.84
CA GLU A 323 -88.51 -33.37 -60.36
C GLU A 323 -89.57 -33.42 -61.46
N LYS A 324 -89.22 -33.05 -62.70
CA LYS A 324 -90.09 -33.25 -63.88
C LYS A 324 -90.35 -34.72 -64.17
N GLU A 325 -89.36 -35.59 -63.99
CA GLU A 325 -89.52 -37.04 -64.15
C GLU A 325 -90.40 -37.66 -63.05
N ARG A 326 -90.20 -37.25 -61.79
CA ARG A 326 -91.07 -37.63 -60.67
C ARG A 326 -92.51 -37.20 -60.91
N LYS A 327 -92.73 -36.00 -61.45
CA LYS A 327 -94.08 -35.51 -61.78
C LYS A 327 -94.73 -36.32 -62.89
N LYS A 328 -93.97 -36.74 -63.91
CA LYS A 328 -94.45 -37.67 -64.96
C LYS A 328 -94.77 -39.07 -64.41
N GLN A 329 -93.96 -39.59 -63.48
CA GLN A 329 -94.27 -40.84 -62.80
C GLN A 329 -95.56 -40.73 -61.95
N TRP A 330 -95.75 -39.60 -61.27
CA TRP A 330 -96.93 -39.38 -60.45
C TRP A 330 -98.22 -39.30 -61.28
N GLU A 331 -98.18 -38.65 -62.44
CA GLU A 331 -99.30 -38.64 -63.40
C GLU A 331 -99.64 -40.05 -63.90
N ARG A 332 -98.64 -40.90 -64.22
CA ARG A 332 -98.90 -42.32 -64.59
C ARG A 332 -99.58 -43.10 -63.46
N ILE A 333 -99.11 -42.94 -62.23
CA ILE A 333 -99.70 -43.61 -61.04
C ILE A 333 -101.15 -43.13 -60.82
N LYS A 334 -101.42 -41.86 -61.10
CA LYS A 334 -102.76 -41.26 -60.97
C LYS A 334 -103.73 -41.80 -62.04
N GLU A 335 -103.27 -41.97 -63.28
CA GLU A 335 -104.05 -42.63 -64.35
C GLU A 335 -104.31 -44.10 -64.06
N GLU A 336 -103.30 -44.85 -63.59
CA GLU A 336 -103.46 -46.25 -63.16
C GLU A 336 -104.51 -46.38 -62.04
N ARG A 337 -104.48 -45.48 -61.05
CA ARG A 337 -105.48 -45.47 -59.97
C ARG A 337 -106.88 -45.12 -60.47
N ALA A 338 -107.00 -44.21 -61.45
CA ALA A 338 -108.28 -43.89 -62.07
C ALA A 338 -108.82 -45.06 -62.90
N GLN A 339 -107.96 -45.83 -63.55
CA GLN A 339 -108.33 -47.02 -64.31
C GLN A 339 -108.77 -48.17 -63.40
N ARG A 340 -108.02 -48.45 -62.33
CA ARG A 340 -108.43 -49.44 -61.30
C ARG A 340 -109.74 -49.06 -60.61
N LYS A 341 -110.02 -47.76 -60.45
CA LYS A 341 -111.31 -47.30 -59.91
C LYS A 341 -112.48 -47.59 -60.87
N ARG A 342 -112.30 -47.40 -62.18
CA ARG A 342 -113.34 -47.75 -63.19
C ARG A 342 -113.60 -49.26 -63.23
N GLU A 343 -112.56 -50.07 -63.12
CA GLU A 343 -112.69 -51.54 -63.04
C GLU A 343 -113.38 -51.98 -61.74
N TYR A 344 -113.06 -51.33 -60.61
CA TYR A 344 -113.73 -51.56 -59.33
C TYR A 344 -115.22 -51.19 -59.40
N ASP A 345 -115.56 -50.05 -59.98
CA ASP A 345 -116.94 -49.57 -60.12
C ASP A 345 -117.76 -50.48 -61.07
N GLN A 346 -117.17 -50.96 -62.17
CA GLN A 346 -117.80 -51.96 -63.04
C GLN A 346 -118.00 -53.33 -62.34
N GLY A 347 -117.04 -53.75 -61.50
CA GLY A 347 -117.17 -54.94 -60.66
C GLY A 347 -118.20 -54.77 -59.53
N TYR A 348 -118.38 -53.55 -59.02
CA TYR A 348 -119.38 -53.23 -58.01
C TYR A 348 -120.80 -53.26 -58.59
N ILE A 349 -121.01 -52.71 -59.79
CA ILE A 349 -122.31 -52.74 -60.50
C ILE A 349 -122.72 -54.19 -60.82
N LYS A 350 -121.82 -55.02 -61.36
CA LYS A 350 -122.11 -56.44 -61.64
C LYS A 350 -122.46 -57.24 -60.37
N ARG A 351 -121.77 -56.99 -59.25
CA ARG A 351 -122.06 -57.63 -57.95
C ARG A 351 -123.31 -57.08 -57.26
N ARG A 352 -123.76 -55.88 -57.61
CA ARG A 352 -125.02 -55.31 -57.13
C ARG A 352 -126.21 -55.91 -57.90
N GLU A 353 -126.12 -55.97 -59.22
CA GLU A 353 -127.14 -56.59 -60.08
C GLU A 353 -127.28 -58.10 -59.81
N GLN A 354 -126.18 -58.79 -59.51
CA GLN A 354 -126.20 -60.19 -59.11
C GLN A 354 -126.85 -60.39 -57.73
N ARG A 355 -126.61 -59.49 -56.77
CA ARG A 355 -127.24 -59.53 -55.44
C ARG A 355 -128.71 -59.10 -55.43
N GLU A 356 -129.15 -58.27 -56.38
CA GLU A 356 -130.57 -57.98 -56.62
C GLU A 356 -131.31 -59.16 -57.26
N ARG A 357 -130.66 -59.92 -58.17
CA ARG A 357 -131.21 -61.19 -58.67
C ARG A 357 -131.30 -62.24 -57.56
N GLU A 358 -130.27 -62.38 -56.73
CA GLU A 358 -130.26 -63.33 -55.62
C GLU A 358 -131.22 -62.95 -54.48
N ARG A 359 -131.57 -61.66 -54.30
CA ARG A 359 -132.62 -61.21 -53.36
C ARG A 359 -134.05 -61.45 -53.85
N ASN A 360 -134.29 -61.48 -55.16
CA ASN A 360 -135.62 -61.80 -55.70
C ASN A 360 -135.89 -63.32 -55.73
N GLU A 361 -134.86 -64.17 -55.65
CA GLU A 361 -135.00 -65.62 -55.75
C GLU A 361 -135.06 -66.37 -54.40
N LYS A 362 -134.70 -65.73 -53.27
CA LYS A 362 -134.71 -66.38 -51.95
C LYS A 362 -135.20 -65.44 -50.85
N GLN A 363 -136.41 -65.70 -50.37
CA GLN A 363 -136.97 -65.08 -49.17
C GLN A 363 -136.13 -65.44 -47.92
N LEU A 364 -136.08 -64.51 -46.96
CA LEU A 364 -135.69 -64.62 -45.53
C LEU A 364 -134.21 -64.26 -45.17
N PRO A 365 -133.92 -63.92 -43.90
CA PRO A 365 -134.16 -62.61 -43.30
C PRO A 365 -132.84 -61.98 -42.77
N ALA A 366 -132.88 -60.66 -42.55
CA ALA A 366 -131.73 -59.86 -42.13
C ALA A 366 -131.54 -59.90 -40.62
N GLU A 367 -130.38 -60.34 -40.17
CA GLU A 367 -129.86 -59.96 -38.86
C GLU A 367 -128.32 -60.05 -38.82
N ASN A 368 -127.72 -58.91 -38.43
CA ASN A 368 -126.73 -58.85 -37.35
C ASN A 368 -125.22 -58.96 -37.64
N TYR A 369 -124.49 -58.20 -36.82
CA TYR A 369 -123.05 -58.14 -36.54
C TYR A 369 -122.11 -57.49 -37.57
N LEU A 370 -121.53 -56.32 -37.28
CA LEU A 370 -120.53 -55.96 -36.25
C LEU A 370 -119.09 -56.29 -36.68
N ALA A 371 -118.32 -55.20 -36.73
CA ALA A 371 -117.13 -54.97 -35.94
C ALA A 371 -115.78 -55.56 -36.40
N GLN A 372 -114.76 -54.79 -35.98
CA GLN A 372 -113.41 -55.22 -35.67
C GLN A 372 -112.52 -55.55 -36.88
N ASP A 373 -111.25 -55.21 -36.93
CA ASP A 373 -110.36 -54.65 -35.93
C ASP A 373 -109.02 -54.36 -36.63
N MET A 374 -108.19 -53.50 -36.02
CA MET A 374 -106.76 -53.73 -35.72
C MET A 374 -105.80 -54.13 -36.86
N SER A 375 -104.51 -53.84 -36.84
CA SER A 375 -103.61 -53.05 -36.01
C SER A 375 -102.22 -53.32 -36.63
N SER A 376 -101.25 -52.52 -36.21
CA SER A 376 -99.81 -52.85 -36.18
C SER A 376 -99.08 -52.94 -37.53
N PHE A 377 -97.95 -52.24 -37.65
CA PHE A 377 -96.64 -52.87 -37.40
C PHE A 377 -95.49 -51.86 -37.53
N THR A 378 -94.68 -51.81 -36.49
CA THR A 378 -93.38 -51.15 -36.28
C THR A 378 -92.21 -51.87 -36.99
N PHE A 379 -91.09 -51.19 -37.30
CA PHE A 379 -89.70 -51.73 -37.33
C PHE A 379 -88.72 -50.53 -37.60
N HIS A 380 -87.73 -50.12 -36.78
CA HIS A 380 -86.46 -50.70 -36.24
C HIS A 380 -85.24 -50.76 -37.20
N SER A 381 -84.05 -50.55 -36.59
CA SER A 381 -82.65 -50.69 -37.08
C SER A 381 -81.91 -49.36 -37.33
N SER A 382 -80.80 -48.94 -36.70
CA SER A 382 -79.54 -49.53 -36.14
C SER A 382 -78.32 -49.54 -37.10
N LEU A 383 -77.12 -49.51 -36.48
CA LEU A 383 -75.72 -49.62 -36.97
C LEU A 383 -74.96 -48.32 -37.33
N GLN A 384 -73.63 -48.20 -37.24
CA GLN A 384 -72.48 -48.61 -36.36
C GLN A 384 -71.18 -48.35 -37.18
N GLY A 385 -70.07 -48.01 -36.50
CA GLY A 385 -68.67 -48.11 -37.02
C GLY A 385 -67.95 -46.77 -37.22
N SER A 386 -66.95 -46.32 -36.45
CA SER A 386 -65.57 -46.81 -36.16
C SER A 386 -64.51 -46.43 -37.23
N PHE A 387 -63.42 -45.72 -36.87
CA PHE A 387 -61.99 -46.18 -36.93
C PHE A 387 -60.93 -45.04 -36.74
N GLN A 388 -59.97 -45.31 -35.83
CA GLN A 388 -58.50 -45.04 -35.74
C GLN A 388 -57.80 -43.88 -36.50
N GLY A 389 -56.73 -43.22 -36.01
CA GLY A 389 -55.91 -43.43 -34.82
C GLY A 389 -54.57 -42.65 -34.79
N ARG A 390 -53.79 -42.87 -33.71
CA ARG A 390 -52.31 -42.73 -33.48
C ARG A 390 -51.62 -41.36 -33.58
N LEU A 391 -50.49 -41.06 -32.93
CA LEU A 391 -49.74 -41.39 -31.68
C LEU A 391 -48.30 -40.83 -31.89
N ILE A 392 -47.49 -40.76 -30.81
CA ILE A 392 -46.00 -40.65 -30.72
C ILE A 392 -45.47 -39.19 -30.52
N ASN A 393 -45.10 -38.79 -29.28
CA ASN A 393 -43.76 -38.88 -28.58
C ASN A 393 -42.69 -37.98 -29.21
N ARG A 394 -41.65 -37.41 -28.58
CA ARG A 394 -40.88 -37.41 -27.30
C ARG A 394 -39.94 -36.18 -27.50
N GLY A 395 -39.26 -35.54 -26.57
CA GLY A 395 -38.77 -35.87 -25.24
C GLY A 395 -37.62 -34.89 -24.94
N ASP A 396 -37.30 -34.84 -23.65
CA ASP A 396 -36.29 -34.08 -22.92
C ASP A 396 -34.88 -34.00 -23.53
N GLU A 397 -34.11 -32.98 -23.12
CA GLU A 397 -32.78 -33.22 -22.54
C GLU A 397 -32.25 -32.04 -21.69
N GLN A 398 -31.81 -32.39 -20.48
CA GLN A 398 -31.10 -31.58 -19.50
C GLN A 398 -29.58 -31.79 -19.61
N SER A 399 -28.85 -30.81 -19.05
CA SER A 399 -27.66 -30.96 -18.19
C SER A 399 -26.29 -30.50 -18.74
N HIS A 400 -25.63 -29.64 -17.95
CA HIS A 400 -24.28 -29.76 -17.37
C HIS A 400 -23.92 -28.40 -16.74
N LYS A 401 -23.97 -28.22 -15.40
CA LYS A 401 -22.90 -28.44 -14.39
C LYS A 401 -21.50 -27.96 -14.81
N GLY A 402 -21.01 -26.95 -14.10
CA GLY A 402 -19.59 -26.58 -14.01
C GLY A 402 -19.33 -25.75 -12.74
N PHE A 403 -18.64 -26.35 -11.78
CA PHE A 403 -18.30 -25.90 -10.42
C PHE A 403 -16.75 -25.81 -10.34
N PHE A 404 -16.18 -24.72 -9.83
CA PHE A 404 -14.81 -24.56 -9.28
C PHE A 404 -14.91 -23.32 -8.36
N SER A 405 -14.98 -23.41 -7.03
CA SER A 405 -14.02 -23.82 -5.99
C SER A 405 -12.94 -22.78 -5.63
N GLU A 406 -12.95 -22.42 -4.34
CA GLU A 406 -11.84 -21.91 -3.50
C GLU A 406 -11.37 -20.45 -3.72
N GLY A 407 -11.03 -19.67 -2.69
CA GLY A 407 -10.75 -19.99 -1.30
C GLY A 407 -9.51 -19.23 -0.83
N ILE A 408 -9.74 -18.26 0.06
CA ILE A 408 -8.86 -17.48 0.95
C ILE A 408 -7.44 -18.04 1.21
N SER A 409 -6.41 -17.17 1.17
CA SER A 409 -5.31 -17.17 2.17
C SER A 409 -4.57 -15.82 2.20
N SER A 410 -4.13 -15.45 3.40
CA SER A 410 -3.57 -14.18 3.88
C SER A 410 -2.08 -13.99 3.61
N CYS A 411 -1.66 -12.73 3.37
CA CYS A 411 -0.49 -12.05 3.95
C CYS A 411 -0.54 -10.55 3.63
#